data_AF-A0AAU6EH78-F1
#
_entry.id   AF-A0AAU6EH78-F1
#
_cell.length_a   1.000
_cell.length_b   1.000
_cell.length_c   1.000
_cell.angle_alpha   90.00
_cell.angle_beta   90.00
_cell.angle_gamma   90.00
#
_symmetry.space_group_name_H-M   'P 1'
#
loop_
_entity.id
_entity.type
_entity.pdbx_description
1 polymer ?
#
loop_
_entity_poly.entity_id
_entity_poly.type
_entity_poly.pdbx_seq_one_letter_code
_entity_poly.pdbx_strand_id
1 'polypeptide(L)'
;MKEELTPEEALRRIGEVGRRTRRPARVVGLLYAVVGLSTVVYWPVMFLGPAWSRLVAGVAWVVLTVLFVGYLGGMRVQDPEVTWANKTKGPVTISYVVLVLVVFVFGTFLLPGEPGTGWSAALIALAVCASVPPFYAAWRVLRAER
;
A
#
# COMPACT_ATOMS: atom_id res chain seq x y z
N MET A 1 30.56 26.67 -24.95
CA MET A 1 31.42 25.49 -24.71
C MET A 1 30.51 24.30 -24.46
N LYS A 2 30.42 23.35 -25.38
CA LYS A 2 29.80 22.03 -25.11
C LYS A 2 30.87 21.21 -24.42
N GLU A 3 30.70 20.93 -23.12
CA GLU A 3 31.52 19.92 -22.45
C GLU A 3 31.19 18.57 -23.09
N GLU A 4 32.09 18.07 -23.93
CA GLU A 4 32.00 16.71 -24.47
C GLU A 4 32.22 15.73 -23.32
N LEU A 5 31.12 15.17 -22.82
CA LEU A 5 31.15 14.11 -21.81
C LEU A 5 31.91 12.91 -22.39
N THR A 6 32.96 12.50 -21.69
CA THR A 6 33.63 11.24 -22.00
C THR A 6 32.65 10.07 -21.84
N PRO A 7 32.78 8.98 -22.62
CA PRO A 7 31.85 7.85 -22.57
C PRO A 7 31.67 7.25 -21.17
N GLU A 8 32.73 7.22 -20.36
CA GLU A 8 32.69 6.75 -18.96
C GLU A 8 31.88 7.69 -18.06
N GLU A 9 31.96 9.00 -18.29
CA GLU A 9 31.29 10.03 -17.51
C GLU A 9 29.80 10.13 -17.88
N ALA A 10 29.47 9.87 -19.14
CA ALA A 10 28.10 9.63 -19.60
C ALA A 10 27.49 8.39 -18.94
N LEU A 11 28.21 7.25 -18.91
CA LEU A 11 27.74 6.02 -18.25
C LEU A 11 27.58 6.20 -16.73
N ARG A 12 28.51 6.91 -16.07
CA ARG A 12 28.40 7.23 -14.63
C ARG A 12 27.17 8.10 -14.34
N ARG A 13 26.93 9.14 -15.14
CA ARG A 13 25.72 9.98 -14.99
C ARG A 13 24.43 9.20 -15.25
N ILE A 14 24.40 8.31 -16.25
CA ILE A 14 23.25 7.43 -16.51
C ILE A 14 22.99 6.50 -15.31
N GLY A 15 24.05 5.93 -14.72
CA GLY A 15 23.95 5.11 -13.51
C GLY A 15 23.44 5.87 -12.29
N GLU A 16 23.90 7.11 -12.07
CA GLU A 16 23.46 7.97 -10.97
C GLU A 16 22.01 8.43 -11.13
N VAL A 17 21.61 8.82 -12.35
CA VAL A 17 20.23 9.17 -12.68
C VAL A 17 19.32 7.96 -12.48
N GLY A 18 19.74 6.77 -12.96
CA GLY A 18 19.01 5.51 -12.77
C GLY A 18 18.85 5.12 -11.30
N ARG A 19 19.87 5.34 -10.45
CA ARG A 19 19.76 5.10 -9.00
C ARG A 19 18.83 6.10 -8.31
N ARG A 20 18.86 7.37 -8.72
CA ARG A 20 17.98 8.42 -8.16
C ARG A 20 16.50 8.19 -8.48
N THR A 21 16.18 7.62 -9.63
CA THR A 21 14.79 7.29 -10.01
C THR A 21 14.29 5.97 -9.43
N ARG A 22 15.16 4.96 -9.25
CA ARG A 22 14.80 3.66 -8.66
C ARG A 22 14.50 3.72 -7.16
N ARG A 23 15.33 4.42 -6.37
CA ARG A 23 15.18 4.47 -4.90
C ARG A 23 13.78 4.92 -4.41
N PRO A 24 13.14 5.95 -4.98
CA PRO A 24 11.75 6.31 -4.65
C PRO A 24 10.74 5.23 -5.00
N ALA A 25 10.89 4.56 -6.15
CA ALA A 25 10.01 3.46 -6.57
C ALA A 25 10.08 2.29 -5.58
N ARG A 26 11.27 1.92 -5.10
CA ARG A 26 11.41 0.89 -4.06
C ARG A 26 10.63 1.19 -2.80
N VAL A 27 10.73 2.44 -2.33
CA VAL A 27 10.05 2.87 -1.10
C VAL A 27 8.54 2.84 -1.31
N VAL A 28 8.03 3.26 -2.47
CA VAL A 28 6.61 3.12 -2.83
C VAL A 28 6.18 1.66 -2.78
N GLY A 29 6.94 0.77 -3.43
CA GLY A 29 6.63 -0.67 -3.42
C GLY A 29 6.57 -1.27 -2.02
N LEU A 30 7.52 -0.88 -1.15
CA LEU A 30 7.52 -1.29 0.25
C LEU A 30 6.34 -0.71 1.04
N LEU A 31 5.98 0.56 0.80
CA LEU A 31 4.81 1.17 1.44
C LEU A 31 3.51 0.45 1.07
N TYR A 32 3.34 0.07 -0.18
CA TYR A 32 2.20 -0.76 -0.58
C TYR A 32 2.18 -2.11 0.12
N ALA A 33 3.34 -2.76 0.29
CA ALA A 33 3.43 -4.02 1.04
C ALA A 33 3.04 -3.82 2.52
N VAL A 34 3.49 -2.72 3.14
CA VAL A 34 3.11 -2.35 4.51
C VAL A 34 1.62 -2.10 4.62
N VAL A 35 0.99 -1.40 3.67
CA VAL A 35 -0.46 -1.19 3.65
C VAL A 35 -1.20 -2.52 3.54
N GLY A 36 -0.77 -3.40 2.64
CA GLY A 36 -1.36 -4.74 2.49
C GLY A 36 -1.29 -5.54 3.79
N LEU A 37 -0.11 -5.64 4.40
CA LEU A 37 0.07 -6.35 5.67
C LEU A 37 -0.76 -5.72 6.80
N SER A 38 -0.76 -4.39 6.88
CA SER A 38 -1.53 -3.67 7.88
C SER A 38 -3.03 -3.91 7.70
N THR A 39 -3.52 -4.06 6.47
CA THR A 39 -4.93 -4.34 6.18
C THR A 39 -5.36 -5.70 6.73
N VAL A 40 -4.51 -6.72 6.57
CA VAL A 40 -4.76 -8.07 7.10
C VAL A 40 -4.85 -8.07 8.63
N VAL A 41 -4.02 -7.26 9.30
CA VAL A 41 -3.96 -7.20 10.76
C VAL A 41 -5.01 -6.26 11.35
N TYR A 42 -5.21 -5.09 10.74
CA TYR A 42 -6.09 -4.04 11.24
C TYR A 42 -7.53 -4.51 11.41
N TRP A 43 -8.09 -5.15 10.38
CA TRP A 43 -9.51 -5.51 10.38
C TRP A 43 -9.89 -6.52 11.48
N PRO A 44 -9.17 -7.65 11.65
CA PRO A 44 -9.41 -8.56 12.76
C PRO A 44 -9.24 -7.88 14.13
N VAL A 45 -8.20 -7.06 14.31
CA VAL A 45 -7.97 -6.39 15.60
C VAL A 45 -9.08 -5.38 15.91
N MET A 46 -9.56 -4.65 14.90
CA MET A 46 -10.60 -3.63 15.05
C MET A 46 -11.97 -4.23 15.41
N PHE A 47 -12.31 -5.41 14.88
CA PHE A 47 -13.63 -6.01 15.09
C PHE A 47 -13.66 -7.14 16.12
N LEU A 48 -12.60 -7.93 16.23
CA LEU A 48 -12.53 -9.09 17.13
C LEU A 48 -11.71 -8.82 18.39
N GLY A 49 -10.85 -7.79 18.38
CA GLY A 49 -10.00 -7.48 19.52
C GLY A 49 -10.75 -6.87 20.72
N PRO A 50 -10.16 -6.91 21.92
CA PRO A 50 -10.65 -6.17 23.08
C PRO A 50 -10.61 -4.64 22.86
N ALA A 51 -11.37 -3.87 23.64
CA ALA A 51 -11.54 -2.43 23.44
C ALA A 51 -10.22 -1.64 23.32
N TRP A 52 -9.22 -1.97 24.14
CA TRP A 52 -7.92 -1.29 24.11
C TRP A 52 -7.17 -1.53 22.78
N SER A 53 -7.25 -2.74 22.21
CA SER A 53 -6.55 -3.06 20.96
C SER A 53 -7.23 -2.40 19.78
N ARG A 54 -8.55 -2.23 19.82
CA ARG A 54 -9.31 -1.47 18.80
C ARG A 54 -8.85 -0.01 18.74
N LEU A 55 -8.68 0.63 19.90
CA LEU A 55 -8.17 1.99 19.98
C LEU A 55 -6.77 2.10 19.37
N VAL A 56 -5.85 1.21 19.76
CA VAL A 56 -4.48 1.18 19.24
C VAL A 56 -4.48 0.95 17.73
N ALA A 57 -5.28 0.00 17.23
CA ALA A 57 -5.40 -0.28 15.80
C ALA A 57 -5.93 0.94 15.03
N GLY A 58 -6.95 1.62 15.55
CA GLY A 58 -7.47 2.85 14.96
C GLY A 58 -6.41 3.95 14.84
N VAL A 59 -5.67 4.21 15.92
CA VAL A 59 -4.58 5.21 15.91
C VAL A 59 -3.48 4.81 14.93
N ALA A 60 -3.02 3.56 14.97
CA ALA A 60 -1.98 3.05 14.09
C ALA A 60 -2.40 3.16 12.60
N TRP A 61 -3.66 2.86 12.29
CA TRP A 61 -4.19 2.97 10.94
C TRP A 61 -4.25 4.42 10.44
N VAL A 62 -4.65 5.36 11.29
CA VAL A 62 -4.66 6.80 10.96
C VAL A 62 -3.24 7.28 10.69
N VAL A 63 -2.29 6.97 11.58
CA VAL A 63 -0.88 7.33 11.41
C VAL A 63 -0.32 6.77 10.10
N LEU A 64 -0.56 5.48 9.83
CA LEU A 64 -0.14 4.85 8.59
C LEU A 64 -0.73 5.54 7.36
N THR A 65 -2.03 5.85 7.39
CA THR A 65 -2.71 6.51 6.27
C THR A 65 -2.13 7.90 6.01
N VAL A 66 -1.91 8.70 7.07
CA VAL A 66 -1.32 10.04 6.96
C VAL A 66 0.10 9.96 6.39
N LEU A 67 0.94 9.05 6.90
CA LEU A 67 2.31 8.86 6.39
C LEU A 67 2.30 8.39 4.94
N PHE A 68 1.42 7.45 4.59
CA PHE A 68 1.29 6.92 3.24
C PHE A 68 0.87 8.01 2.25
N VAL A 69 -0.22 8.74 2.55
CA VAL A 69 -0.73 9.82 1.69
C VAL A 69 0.28 10.97 1.61
N GLY A 70 0.88 11.37 2.73
CA GLY A 70 1.88 12.43 2.78
C GLY A 70 3.14 12.09 1.96
N TYR A 71 3.61 10.84 2.07
CA TYR A 71 4.77 10.39 1.32
C TYR A 71 4.48 10.29 -0.18
N LEU A 72 3.30 9.76 -0.56
CA LEU A 72 2.89 9.72 -1.96
C LEU A 72 2.67 11.11 -2.57
N GLY A 73 2.07 12.04 -1.82
CA GLY A 73 1.86 13.41 -2.26
C GLY A 73 3.15 14.21 -2.41
N GLY A 74 4.15 13.96 -1.55
CA GLY A 74 5.47 14.58 -1.64
C GLY A 74 6.34 14.03 -2.78
N MET A 75 6.10 12.79 -3.19
CA MET A 75 6.83 12.14 -4.26
C MET A 75 6.28 12.52 -5.64
N ARG A 76 6.93 13.49 -6.29
CA ARG A 76 6.77 13.76 -7.73
C ARG A 76 7.42 12.65 -8.59
N VAL A 77 7.17 11.40 -8.27
CA VAL A 77 7.76 10.26 -8.97
C VAL A 77 7.12 10.15 -10.35
N GLN A 78 7.89 10.45 -11.39
CA GLN A 78 7.49 10.36 -12.79
C GLN A 78 7.60 8.92 -13.35
N ASP A 79 7.84 7.93 -12.49
CA ASP A 79 7.92 6.53 -12.93
C ASP A 79 6.51 6.07 -13.37
N PRO A 80 6.35 5.60 -14.63
CA PRO A 80 5.05 5.18 -15.16
C PRO A 80 4.36 4.09 -14.33
N GLU A 81 5.12 3.18 -13.73
CA GLU A 81 4.58 2.05 -12.96
C GLU A 81 4.11 2.51 -11.57
N VAL A 82 4.87 3.39 -10.93
CA VAL A 82 4.45 4.08 -9.70
C VAL A 82 3.23 4.97 -9.97
N THR A 83 3.24 5.69 -11.08
CA THR A 83 2.13 6.55 -11.50
C THR A 83 0.87 5.73 -11.79
N TRP A 84 1.01 4.54 -12.36
CA TRP A 84 -0.12 3.64 -12.61
C TRP A 84 -0.75 3.14 -11.31
N ALA A 85 0.07 2.72 -10.35
CA ALA A 85 -0.40 2.27 -9.04
C ALA A 85 -1.01 3.41 -8.20
N ASN A 86 -0.42 4.62 -8.26
CA ASN A 86 -0.86 5.81 -7.52
C ASN A 86 -2.01 6.57 -8.17
N LYS A 87 -2.47 6.21 -9.37
CA LYS A 87 -3.64 6.86 -9.95
C LYS A 87 -4.82 6.65 -9.01
N THR A 88 -5.41 7.75 -8.54
CA THR A 88 -6.59 7.75 -7.67
C THR A 88 -7.77 7.02 -8.35
N LYS A 89 -7.83 7.08 -9.68
CA LYS A 89 -8.79 6.34 -10.53
C LYS A 89 -8.20 5.06 -11.15
N GLY A 90 -7.05 4.61 -10.65
CA GLY A 90 -6.39 3.39 -11.10
C GLY A 90 -7.13 2.15 -10.60
N PRO A 91 -7.05 1.02 -11.33
CA PRO A 91 -7.77 -0.19 -10.98
C PRO A 91 -7.36 -0.74 -9.61
N VAL A 92 -6.10 -0.56 -9.19
CA VAL A 92 -5.64 -0.97 -7.86
C VAL A 92 -6.32 -0.16 -6.76
N THR A 93 -6.26 1.17 -6.84
CA THR A 93 -6.86 2.06 -5.84
C THR A 93 -8.36 1.84 -5.72
N ILE A 94 -9.06 1.76 -6.85
CA ILE A 94 -10.51 1.50 -6.86
C ILE A 94 -10.81 0.13 -6.25
N SER A 95 -10.13 -0.93 -6.67
CA SER A 95 -10.36 -2.28 -6.12
C SER A 95 -10.06 -2.35 -4.63
N TYR A 96 -8.99 -1.68 -4.18
CA TYR A 96 -8.65 -1.58 -2.76
C TYR A 96 -9.76 -0.89 -1.98
N VAL A 97 -10.20 0.30 -2.42
CA VAL A 97 -11.27 1.05 -1.74
C VAL A 97 -12.57 0.25 -1.70
N VAL A 98 -12.96 -0.38 -2.79
CA VAL A 98 -14.17 -1.23 -2.85
C VAL A 98 -14.06 -2.37 -1.84
N LEU A 99 -12.94 -3.10 -1.80
CA LEU A 99 -12.78 -4.22 -0.88
C LEU A 99 -12.71 -3.76 0.59
N VAL A 100 -12.03 -2.65 0.87
CA VAL A 100 -12.02 -2.00 2.20
C VAL A 100 -13.44 -1.65 2.64
N LEU A 101 -14.27 -1.09 1.74
CA LEU A 101 -15.67 -0.81 2.03
C LEU A 101 -16.48 -2.09 2.28
N VAL A 102 -16.22 -3.16 1.53
CA VAL A 102 -16.87 -4.47 1.77
C VAL A 102 -16.52 -5.00 3.17
N VAL A 103 -15.25 -4.97 3.57
CA VAL A 103 -14.84 -5.41 4.92
C VAL A 103 -15.47 -4.53 5.99
N PHE A 104 -15.50 -3.21 5.77
CA PHE A 104 -16.13 -2.26 6.68
C PHE A 104 -17.62 -2.54 6.88
N VAL A 105 -18.36 -2.68 5.77
CA VAL A 105 -19.81 -2.95 5.81
C VAL A 105 -20.08 -4.29 6.49
N PHE A 106 -19.30 -5.32 6.15
CA PHE A 106 -19.42 -6.62 6.79
C PHE A 106 -19.17 -6.55 8.30
N GLY A 107 -18.05 -5.97 8.73
CA GLY A 107 -17.69 -5.88 10.14
C GLY A 107 -18.62 -5.00 10.97
N THR A 108 -19.19 -3.95 10.37
CA THR A 108 -20.03 -2.98 11.08
C THR A 108 -21.50 -3.40 11.15
N PHE A 109 -22.03 -3.96 10.06
CA PHE A 109 -23.47 -4.22 9.93
C PHE A 109 -23.85 -5.70 9.93
N LEU A 110 -22.92 -6.60 9.57
CA LEU A 110 -23.22 -8.03 9.43
C LEU A 110 -22.59 -8.89 10.53
N LEU A 111 -21.46 -8.45 11.09
CA LEU A 111 -20.75 -9.21 12.12
C LEU A 111 -21.54 -9.20 13.44
N PRO A 112 -21.90 -10.37 13.99
CA PRO A 112 -22.57 -10.44 15.30
C PRO A 112 -21.67 -9.90 16.41
N GLY A 113 -22.29 -9.40 17.50
CA GLY A 113 -21.55 -8.91 18.67
C GLY A 113 -20.67 -9.97 19.35
N GLU A 114 -21.11 -11.23 19.31
CA GLU A 114 -20.33 -12.41 19.71
C GLU A 114 -20.10 -13.31 18.48
N PRO A 115 -19.09 -13.00 17.65
CA PRO A 115 -18.89 -13.72 16.41
C PRO A 115 -18.30 -15.10 16.69
N GLY A 116 -19.02 -16.15 16.29
CA GLY A 116 -18.48 -17.51 16.26
C GLY A 116 -17.32 -17.66 15.25
N THR A 117 -16.70 -18.83 15.24
CA THR A 117 -15.52 -19.13 14.40
C THR A 117 -15.76 -18.87 12.91
N GLY A 118 -16.95 -19.22 12.38
CA GLY A 118 -17.28 -19.00 10.97
C GLY A 118 -17.31 -17.51 10.59
N TRP A 119 -17.92 -16.68 11.42
CA TRP A 119 -17.97 -15.22 11.21
C TRP A 119 -16.59 -14.58 11.31
N SER A 120 -15.79 -15.01 12.30
CA SER A 120 -14.41 -14.54 12.46
C SER A 120 -13.53 -14.94 11.26
N ALA A 121 -13.65 -16.19 10.78
CA ALA A 121 -12.92 -16.66 9.60
C ALA A 121 -13.34 -15.90 8.33
N ALA A 122 -14.63 -15.62 8.15
CA ALA A 122 -15.13 -14.82 7.03
C ALA A 122 -14.55 -13.39 7.05
N LEU A 123 -14.50 -12.74 8.21
CA LEU A 123 -13.87 -11.42 8.35
C LEU A 123 -12.38 -11.46 7.97
N ILE A 124 -11.64 -12.45 8.47
CA ILE A 124 -10.21 -12.61 8.16
C ILE A 124 -10.02 -12.83 6.66
N ALA A 125 -10.83 -13.69 6.04
CA ALA A 125 -10.77 -13.94 4.60
C ALA A 125 -11.03 -12.65 3.79
N LEU A 126 -12.02 -11.85 4.18
CA LEU A 126 -12.29 -10.55 3.56
C LEU A 126 -11.12 -9.58 3.73
N ALA A 127 -10.50 -9.51 4.91
CA ALA A 127 -9.32 -8.69 5.15
C ALA A 127 -8.13 -9.12 4.27
N VAL A 128 -7.92 -10.42 4.10
CA VAL A 128 -6.91 -10.98 3.17
C VAL A 128 -7.23 -10.59 1.74
N CYS A 129 -8.47 -10.74 1.28
CA CYS A 129 -8.88 -10.30 -0.06
C CYS A 129 -8.63 -8.80 -0.27
N ALA A 130 -8.97 -7.97 0.70
CA ALA A 130 -8.73 -6.52 0.65
C ALA A 130 -7.23 -6.16 0.59
N SER A 131 -6.33 -7.03 1.08
CA SER A 131 -4.88 -6.84 0.98
C SER A 131 -4.29 -7.21 -0.40
N VAL A 132 -5.04 -7.90 -1.26
CA VAL A 132 -4.53 -8.34 -2.58
C VAL A 132 -4.15 -7.16 -3.48
N PRO A 133 -4.99 -6.12 -3.67
CA PRO A 133 -4.59 -4.98 -4.49
C PRO A 133 -3.30 -4.27 -4.04
N PRO A 134 -3.09 -3.92 -2.75
CA PRO A 134 -1.83 -3.31 -2.34
C PRO A 134 -0.64 -4.27 -2.47
N PHE A 135 -0.77 -5.57 -2.21
CA PHE A 135 0.32 -6.52 -2.47
C PHE A 135 0.63 -6.65 -3.97
N TYR A 136 -0.39 -6.62 -4.83
CA TYR A 136 -0.20 -6.62 -6.27
C TYR A 136 0.54 -5.36 -6.74
N ALA A 137 0.18 -4.17 -6.24
CA ALA A 137 0.92 -2.93 -6.52
C ALA A 137 2.36 -3.00 -6.01
N ALA A 138 2.58 -3.49 -4.79
CA ALA A 138 3.91 -3.69 -4.24
C ALA A 138 4.76 -4.58 -5.14
N TRP A 139 4.24 -5.75 -5.52
CA TRP A 139 4.93 -6.68 -6.41
C TRP A 139 5.26 -6.06 -7.76
N ARG A 140 4.30 -5.35 -8.38
CA ARG A 140 4.47 -4.72 -9.68
C ARG A 140 5.56 -3.63 -9.64
N VAL A 141 5.52 -2.75 -8.65
CA VAL A 141 6.52 -1.68 -8.48
C VAL A 141 7.91 -2.25 -8.17
N LEU A 142 8.01 -3.23 -7.26
CA LEU A 142 9.29 -3.86 -6.91
C LEU A 142 9.88 -4.72 -8.03
N ARG A 143 9.03 -5.28 -8.90
CA ARG A 143 9.47 -6.03 -10.08
C ARG A 143 10.00 -5.12 -11.18
N ALA A 144 9.37 -3.96 -11.40
CA ALA A 144 9.82 -2.98 -12.38
C ALA A 144 11.22 -2.39 -12.05
N GLU A 145 11.66 -2.52 -10.81
CA GLU A 145 13.00 -2.10 -10.35
C GLU A 145 14.14 -3.09 -10.69
N ARG A 146 13.81 -4.36 -10.99
CA ARG A 146 14.78 -5.42 -11.33
C ARG A 146 15.21 -5.30 -12.78
#